data_AF-A0A5C7LY95-F1
#
_entry.id   AF-A0A5C7LY95-F1
#
_cell.length_a   1.000
_cell.length_b   1.000
_cell.length_c   1.000
_cell.angle_alpha   90.00
_cell.angle_beta   90.00
_cell.angle_gamma   90.00
#
_symmetry.space_group_name_H-M   'P 1'
#
loop_
_entity.id
_entity.type
_entity.pdbx_description
1 polymer ?
#
loop_
_entity_poly.entity_id
_entity_poly.type
_entity_poly.pdbx_seq_one_letter_code
_entity_poly.pdbx_strand_id
1 'polypeptide(L)'
;MSYVYKCTGWEKYAEVDDYEKGCDGKGRCVASDQIRPIAAKSMPELIKKVGEYFGLELDDVWVGNLESGSIGFNRLEDGAGFEPTPTHLEEWKRGDRTLYLCDYTFFIEKHALPVPLTPEDFEGVKTHA
;
A
#
# COMPACT_ATOMS: atom_id res chain seq x y z
N MET A 1 -14.95 -7.39 22.03
CA MET A 1 -14.07 -6.23 21.78
C MET A 1 -14.15 -5.88 20.32
N SER A 2 -14.42 -4.62 20.00
CA SER A 2 -14.43 -4.11 18.63
C SER A 2 -13.03 -3.65 18.25
N TYR A 3 -12.60 -3.88 17.01
CA TYR A 3 -11.26 -3.56 16.53
C TYR A 3 -11.31 -2.58 15.35
N VAL A 4 -10.20 -1.91 15.09
CA VAL A 4 -9.93 -1.15 13.88
C VAL A 4 -8.61 -1.63 13.27
N TYR A 5 -8.60 -1.77 11.96
CA TYR A 5 -7.40 -2.05 11.18
C TYR A 5 -6.84 -0.73 10.67
N LYS A 6 -5.53 -0.54 10.77
CA LYS A 6 -4.84 0.66 10.35
C LYS A 6 -3.68 0.31 9.44
N CYS A 7 -3.58 0.98 8.30
CA CYS A 7 -2.36 0.99 7.53
C CYS A 7 -1.41 2.06 8.12
N THR A 8 -0.25 1.65 8.62
CA THR A 8 0.69 2.54 9.34
C THR A 8 1.90 2.94 8.53
N GLY A 9 2.12 2.30 7.39
CA GLY A 9 3.16 2.67 6.44
C GLY A 9 3.05 1.88 5.16
N TRP A 10 3.86 2.25 4.18
CA TRP A 10 4.00 1.53 2.93
C TRP A 10 5.41 1.65 2.36
N GLU A 11 5.77 0.69 1.52
CA GLU A 11 6.98 0.68 0.71
C GLU A 11 6.62 0.33 -0.72
N LYS A 12 7.38 0.87 -1.67
CA LYS A 12 7.32 0.51 -3.08
C LYS A 12 8.68 0.07 -3.55
N TYR A 13 8.73 -1.14 -4.08
CA TYR A 13 9.86 -1.64 -4.84
C TYR A 13 9.53 -1.55 -6.32
N ALA A 14 10.52 -1.18 -7.13
CA ALA A 14 10.39 -1.18 -8.57
C ALA A 14 11.55 -1.97 -9.16
N GLU A 15 11.22 -2.83 -10.12
CA GLU A 15 12.15 -3.69 -10.83
C GLU A 15 11.93 -3.54 -12.34
N VAL A 16 13.01 -3.56 -13.13
CA VAL A 16 12.88 -3.52 -14.58
C VAL A 16 12.21 -4.81 -15.03
N ASP A 17 11.12 -4.67 -15.79
CA ASP A 17 10.38 -5.79 -16.35
C ASP A 17 10.68 -5.87 -17.86
N ASP A 18 11.27 -6.98 -18.29
CA ASP A 18 11.50 -7.30 -19.71
C ASP A 18 10.45 -8.33 -20.13
N TYR A 19 9.71 -8.06 -21.20
CA TYR A 19 8.60 -8.91 -21.62
C TYR A 19 9.00 -10.37 -21.88
N GLU A 20 10.21 -10.60 -22.43
CA GLU A 20 10.66 -11.95 -22.78
C GLU A 20 11.40 -12.64 -21.63
N LYS A 21 12.12 -11.86 -20.80
CA LYS A 21 13.01 -12.39 -19.76
C LYS A 21 12.43 -12.32 -18.36
N GLY A 22 11.29 -11.63 -18.19
CA GLY A 22 10.73 -11.27 -16.90
C GLY A 22 11.56 -10.20 -16.19
N CYS A 23 11.45 -10.16 -14.87
CA CYS A 23 12.10 -9.13 -14.07
C CYS A 23 13.61 -9.39 -13.91
N ASP A 24 14.40 -8.32 -13.84
CA ASP A 24 15.87 -8.41 -13.88
C ASP A 24 16.56 -8.85 -12.58
N GLY A 25 15.80 -9.06 -11.50
CA GLY A 25 16.29 -9.46 -10.17
C GLY A 25 17.01 -8.35 -9.40
N LYS A 26 16.97 -7.09 -9.88
CA LYS A 26 17.66 -5.93 -9.29
C LYS A 26 16.70 -4.88 -8.72
N GLY A 27 15.48 -5.28 -8.38
CA GLY A 27 14.48 -4.42 -7.76
C GLY A 27 15.02 -3.63 -6.57
N ARG A 28 14.57 -2.38 -6.42
CA ARG A 28 14.98 -1.49 -5.32
C ARG A 28 13.78 -0.80 -4.71
N CYS A 29 13.87 -0.51 -3.40
CA CYS A 29 12.94 0.40 -2.76
C CYS A 29 13.11 1.80 -3.38
N VAL A 30 12.05 2.31 -4.00
CA VAL A 30 12.03 3.62 -4.66
C VAL A 30 11.19 4.65 -3.91
N ALA A 31 10.32 4.20 -3.01
CA ALA A 31 9.56 5.07 -2.12
C ALA A 31 9.14 4.32 -0.85
N SER A 32 9.06 5.05 0.25
CA SER A 32 8.44 4.58 1.50
C SER A 32 7.91 5.77 2.29
N ASP A 33 6.85 5.56 3.07
CA ASP A 33 6.33 6.60 3.96
C ASP A 33 5.56 6.01 5.15
N GLN A 34 5.57 6.77 6.24
CA GLN A 34 4.68 6.63 7.38
C GLN A 34 3.44 7.49 7.10
N ILE A 35 2.44 6.89 6.45
CA ILE A 35 1.20 7.57 6.07
C ILE A 35 0.34 7.92 7.30
N ARG A 36 -0.45 9.00 7.19
CA ARG A 36 -1.58 9.19 8.11
C ARG A 36 -2.42 7.92 8.09
N PRO A 37 -2.80 7.36 9.25
CA PRO A 37 -3.34 6.02 9.31
C PRO A 37 -4.68 5.94 8.58
N ILE A 38 -4.66 5.33 7.39
CA ILE A 38 -5.88 4.88 6.71
C ILE A 38 -6.46 3.78 7.59
N ALA A 39 -7.69 3.98 8.07
CA ALA A 39 -8.29 3.11 9.07
C ALA A 39 -9.68 2.62 8.66
N ALA A 40 -10.01 1.39 9.04
CA ALA A 40 -11.28 0.76 8.73
C ALA A 40 -11.68 -0.29 9.78
N LYS A 41 -12.98 -0.60 9.86
CA LYS A 41 -13.50 -1.56 10.84
C LYS A 41 -13.31 -3.02 10.40
N SER A 42 -13.00 -3.24 9.13
CA SER A 42 -12.73 -4.55 8.55
C SER A 42 -11.59 -4.47 7.54
N MET A 43 -10.94 -5.61 7.28
CA MET A 43 -9.88 -5.69 6.27
C MET A 43 -10.37 -5.36 4.86
N PRO A 44 -11.54 -5.85 4.38
CA PRO A 44 -12.03 -5.47 3.05
C PRO A 44 -12.28 -3.95 2.90
N GLU A 45 -12.79 -3.31 3.95
CA GLU A 45 -12.97 -1.85 3.94
C GLU A 45 -11.62 -1.13 3.94
N LEU A 46 -10.61 -1.66 4.65
CA LEU A 46 -9.26 -1.09 4.65
C LEU A 46 -8.62 -1.17 3.26
N ILE A 47 -8.65 -2.36 2.64
CA ILE A 47 -8.08 -2.61 1.31
C ILE A 47 -8.73 -1.68 0.30
N LYS A 48 -10.07 -1.52 0.35
CA LYS A 48 -10.78 -0.56 -0.49
C LYS A 48 -10.25 0.87 -0.33
N LYS A 49 -10.11 1.36 0.90
CA LYS A 49 -9.60 2.72 1.17
C LYS A 49 -8.15 2.91 0.75
N VAL A 50 -7.31 1.89 0.94
CA VAL A 50 -5.91 1.91 0.48
C VAL A 50 -5.87 1.97 -1.05
N GLY A 51 -6.65 1.12 -1.74
CA GLY A 51 -6.76 1.14 -3.19
C GLY A 51 -7.22 2.49 -3.74
N GLU A 52 -8.26 3.08 -3.14
CA GLU A 52 -8.74 4.42 -3.50
C GLU A 52 -7.68 5.52 -3.30
N TYR A 53 -6.89 5.45 -2.22
CA TYR A 53 -5.86 6.44 -1.93
C TYR A 53 -4.66 6.35 -2.89
N PHE A 54 -4.23 5.14 -3.23
CA PHE A 54 -3.06 4.89 -4.08
C PHE A 54 -3.41 4.71 -5.56
N GLY A 55 -4.69 4.74 -5.93
CA GLY A 55 -5.16 4.49 -7.29
C GLY A 55 -4.80 3.08 -7.77
N LEU A 56 -5.04 2.09 -6.91
CA LEU A 56 -4.78 0.67 -7.17
C LEU A 56 -6.10 -0.06 -7.43
N GLU A 57 -6.10 -0.96 -8.40
CA GLU A 57 -7.23 -1.84 -8.65
C GLU A 57 -7.29 -2.95 -7.61
N LEU A 58 -8.50 -3.27 -7.13
CA LEU A 58 -8.69 -4.25 -6.05
C LEU A 58 -8.52 -5.70 -6.52
N ASP A 59 -8.53 -5.93 -7.83
CA ASP A 59 -8.36 -7.25 -8.42
C ASP A 59 -6.87 -7.69 -8.42
N ASP A 60 -5.95 -6.74 -8.23
CA ASP A 60 -4.49 -6.95 -8.13
C ASP A 60 -3.98 -7.03 -6.67
N VAL A 61 -4.90 -7.10 -5.70
CA VAL A 61 -4.54 -7.25 -4.28
C VAL A 61 -4.18 -8.71 -4.00
N TRP A 62 -2.99 -8.98 -3.48
CA TRP A 62 -2.76 -10.19 -2.68
C TRP A 62 -2.51 -9.81 -1.23
N VAL A 63 -3.18 -10.51 -0.34
CA VAL A 63 -2.84 -10.44 1.07
C VAL A 63 -1.52 -11.16 1.24
N GLY A 64 -0.50 -10.45 1.73
CA GLY A 64 0.81 -11.03 2.02
C GLY A 64 0.73 -12.05 3.16
N ASN A 65 1.88 -12.49 3.67
CA ASN A 65 1.92 -13.41 4.79
C ASN A 65 1.07 -12.88 5.96
N LEU A 66 0.02 -13.61 6.34
CA LEU A 66 -0.88 -13.23 7.43
C LEU A 66 -0.15 -13.04 8.75
N GLU A 67 1.03 -13.67 8.90
CA GLU A 67 1.90 -13.53 10.07
C GLU A 67 2.66 -12.19 10.11
N SER A 68 2.97 -11.59 8.95
CA SER A 68 3.68 -10.30 8.88
C SER A 68 2.76 -9.09 8.97
N GLY A 69 1.45 -9.27 8.86
CA GLY A 69 0.47 -8.18 8.93
C GLY A 69 0.60 -7.20 7.77
N SER A 70 0.89 -7.68 6.56
CA SER A 70 1.07 -6.82 5.38
C SER A 70 0.16 -7.22 4.20
N ILE A 71 -0.22 -6.24 3.39
CA ILE A 71 -0.93 -6.44 2.11
C ILE A 71 -0.04 -5.99 0.95
N GLY A 72 -0.07 -6.71 -0.15
CA GLY A 72 0.74 -6.47 -1.35
C GLY A 72 -0.11 -6.13 -2.57
N PHE A 73 0.41 -5.25 -3.42
CA PHE A 73 -0.19 -4.89 -4.72
C PHE A 73 0.89 -4.75 -5.78
N ASN A 74 0.64 -5.30 -6.97
CA ASN A 74 1.57 -5.32 -8.08
C ASN A 74 0.96 -4.47 -9.15
N ARG A 75 1.79 -3.63 -9.74
CA ARG A 75 1.39 -2.84 -10.88
C ARG A 75 2.55 -2.71 -11.83
N LEU A 76 2.27 -2.82 -13.12
CA LEU A 76 3.23 -2.43 -14.13
C LEU A 76 3.17 -0.91 -14.30
N GLU A 77 4.31 -0.23 -14.26
CA GLU A 77 4.40 1.22 -14.37
C GLU A 77 5.44 1.64 -15.41
N ASP A 78 5.29 2.84 -15.95
CA ASP A 78 6.33 3.51 -16.73
C ASP A 78 7.36 4.21 -15.83
N GLY A 79 8.41 4.77 -16.44
CA GLY A 79 9.47 5.48 -15.70
C GLY A 79 9.02 6.76 -14.97
N ALA A 80 7.78 7.22 -15.19
CA ALA A 80 7.17 8.34 -14.46
C ALA A 80 6.25 7.86 -13.32
N GLY A 81 6.09 6.56 -13.13
CA GLY A 81 5.28 5.95 -12.09
C GLY A 81 3.78 5.86 -12.42
N PHE A 82 3.43 5.92 -13.71
CA PHE A 82 2.05 5.79 -14.18
C PHE A 82 1.81 4.44 -14.83
N GLU A 83 0.55 4.01 -14.84
CA GLU A 83 0.15 2.82 -15.57
C GLU A 83 0.41 2.96 -17.08
N PRO A 84 0.98 1.94 -17.72
CA PRO A 84 1.25 1.97 -19.14
C PRO A 84 -0.05 2.02 -19.94
N THR A 85 -0.09 2.89 -20.94
CA THR A 85 -1.15 2.87 -21.96
C THR A 85 -1.07 1.60 -22.82
N PRO A 86 -2.13 1.24 -23.56
CA PRO A 86 -2.05 0.12 -24.52
C PRO A 86 -0.89 0.24 -25.51
N THR A 87 -0.57 1.46 -25.96
CA THR A 87 0.59 1.70 -26.84
C THR A 87 1.92 1.45 -26.12
N HIS A 88 2.05 1.86 -24.86
CA HIS A 88 3.24 1.58 -24.05
C HIS A 88 3.45 0.06 -23.88
N LEU A 89 2.38 -0.70 -23.68
CA LEU A 89 2.44 -2.17 -23.58
C LEU A 89 2.94 -2.81 -24.88
N GLU A 90 2.48 -2.33 -26.04
CA GLU A 90 2.96 -2.85 -27.33
C GLU A 90 4.43 -2.46 -27.61
N GLU A 91 4.86 -1.27 -27.21
CA GLU A 91 6.28 -0.88 -27.27
C GLU A 91 7.15 -1.73 -26.35
N TRP A 92 6.66 -2.03 -25.14
CA TRP A 92 7.34 -2.88 -24.18
C TRP A 92 7.53 -4.30 -24.69
N LYS A 93 6.48 -4.91 -25.28
CA LYS A 93 6.56 -6.23 -25.92
C LYS A 93 7.58 -6.32 -27.05
N ARG A 94 7.87 -5.20 -27.73
CA ARG A 94 8.90 -5.13 -28.78
C ARG A 94 10.30 -4.81 -28.25
N GLY A 95 10.43 -4.47 -26.97
CA GLY A 95 11.68 -3.98 -26.38
C GLY A 95 11.98 -2.51 -26.66
N ASP A 96 11.04 -1.76 -27.23
CA ASP A 96 11.18 -0.33 -27.54
C ASP A 96 10.98 0.56 -26.30
N ARG A 97 10.37 0.02 -25.24
CA ARG A 97 10.08 0.71 -23.99
C ARG A 97 10.42 -0.15 -22.79
N THR A 98 11.01 0.47 -21.77
CA THR A 98 11.17 -0.14 -20.45
C THR A 98 9.94 0.15 -19.60
N LEU A 99 9.36 -0.90 -19.02
CA LEU A 99 8.37 -0.81 -17.96
C LEU A 99 8.96 -1.42 -16.68
N TYR A 100 8.31 -1.13 -15.56
CA TYR A 100 8.75 -1.53 -14.24
C TYR A 100 7.64 -2.27 -13.53
N LEU A 101 7.90 -3.50 -13.09
CA LEU A 101 7.03 -4.16 -12.14
C LEU A 101 7.23 -3.50 -10.78
N CYS A 102 6.17 -2.94 -10.23
CA CYS A 102 6.18 -2.26 -8.95
C CYS A 102 5.41 -3.07 -7.91
N ASP A 103 6.08 -3.40 -6.80
CA ASP A 103 5.51 -4.04 -5.62
C ASP A 103 5.23 -2.99 -4.55
N TYR A 104 3.97 -2.74 -4.26
CA TYR A 104 3.54 -1.95 -3.11
C TYR A 104 3.26 -2.88 -1.95
N THR A 105 3.94 -2.66 -0.82
CA THR A 105 3.68 -3.35 0.44
C THR A 105 3.14 -2.36 1.45
N PHE A 106 2.00 -2.67 2.05
CA PHE A 106 1.37 -1.86 3.08
C PHE A 106 1.41 -2.58 4.42
N PHE A 107 1.88 -1.90 5.46
CA PHE A 107 1.96 -2.45 6.82
C PHE A 107 0.66 -2.19 7.56
N ILE A 108 0.04 -3.25 8.07
CA ILE A 108 -1.27 -3.24 8.70
C ILE A 108 -1.17 -3.63 10.17
N GLU A 109 -1.73 -2.81 11.03
CA GLU A 109 -1.86 -3.07 12.46
C GLU A 109 -3.33 -3.24 12.86
N LYS A 110 -3.57 -4.15 13.80
CA LYS A 110 -4.88 -4.34 14.43
C LYS A 110 -4.91 -3.69 15.80
N HIS A 111 -5.75 -2.68 15.96
CA HIS A 111 -5.92 -1.93 17.21
C HIS A 111 -7.28 -2.25 17.82
N ALA A 112 -7.38 -2.31 19.14
CA ALA A 112 -8.69 -2.24 19.79
C ALA A 112 -9.32 -0.88 19.48
N LEU A 113 -10.65 -0.82 19.31
CA LEU A 113 -11.31 0.48 19.20
C LEU A 113 -11.01 1.28 20.48
N PRO A 114 -10.64 2.57 20.35
CA PRO A 114 -10.45 3.41 21.51
C PRO A 114 -11.76 3.46 22.29
N VAL A 115 -11.69 3.14 23.58
CA VAL A 115 -12.78 3.42 24.50
C VAL A 115 -12.88 4.94 24.61
N PRO A 116 -14.08 5.54 24.49
CA PRO A 116 -14.23 6.98 24.67
C PRO A 116 -13.63 7.38 26.02
N LEU A 117 -12.74 8.38 26.01
CA LEU A 117 -12.23 8.95 27.25
C LEU A 117 -13.42 9.59 27.99
N THR A 118 -13.49 9.33 29.29
CA THR A 118 -14.49 9.93 30.16
C THR A 118 -13.90 11.14 30.87
N PRO A 119 -14.73 12.06 31.42
CA PRO A 119 -14.22 13.17 32.21
C PRO A 119 -13.30 12.74 33.37
N GLU A 120 -13.55 11.57 33.95
CA GLU A 120 -12.74 10.97 35.02
C GLU A 120 -11.31 10.64 34.55
N ASP A 121 -11.11 10.28 33.27
CA ASP A 121 -9.79 10.02 32.71
C ASP A 121 -8.90 11.29 32.66
N PHE A 122 -9.51 12.47 32.80
CA PHE A 122 -8.81 13.76 32.84
C PHE A 122 -8.65 14.31 34.26
N GLU A 123 -9.06 13.57 35.29
CA GLU A 123 -8.93 14.01 36.68
C GLU A 123 -7.44 14.21 37.05
N GLY A 124 -7.11 15.39 37.58
CA GLY A 124 -5.74 15.75 37.93
C GLY A 124 -4.85 16.24 36.77
N VAL A 125 -5.35 16.24 35.53
CA VAL A 125 -4.66 16.88 34.40
C VAL A 125 -4.79 18.40 34.51
N LYS A 126 -3.67 19.10 34.68
CA LYS A 126 -3.66 20.57 34.70
C LYS A 126 -4.01 21.10 33.32
N THR A 127 -5.14 21.78 33.20
CA THR A 127 -5.48 22.56 32.01
C THR A 127 -4.91 23.97 32.14
N HIS A 128 -4.22 24.43 31.10
CA HIS A 128 -3.87 25.84 30.97
C HIS A 128 -5.03 26.53 30.25
N ALA A 129 -5.62 27.54 30.92
CA ALA A 129 -6.64 28.41 30.33
C ALA A 129 -6.01 29.39 29.33
#